data_AF-A0A1X7TT51-F1
#
_entry.id   AF-A0A1X7TT51-F1
#
_cell.length_a   1.000
_cell.length_b   1.000
_cell.length_c   1.000
_cell.angle_alpha   90.00
_cell.angle_beta   90.00
_cell.angle_gamma   90.00
#
_symmetry.space_group_name_H-M   'P 1'
#
loop_
_entity.id
_entity.type
_entity.pdbx_description
1 polymer ?
#
loop_
_entity_poly.entity_id
_entity_poly.type
_entity_poly.pdbx_seq_one_letter_code
_entity_poly.pdbx_strand_id
1 'polypeptide(L)'
;MHVLGITNNEKSSKLVNVIEQQLKSSLNPEQYLIDICHVLINQQHRTLTDIATSILHQLGQSIPDNVTSISSIPDDVQGYADNMRQHYKHQPIVATDWPPRIGKDFFGRLALVEKQDSSTQAESAWHLLRGQVDKTVKLTENKEISVEDVLQPTNSSLSLRVVIDGPPGIGKTTLCRKLLNMWSNGPLVHQQYDLVLYCPLRNSKIATATTLADLFVRQLKRYKNVPEWFEDRDGEGLLIIFDG
;
A
#
# COMPACT_ATOMS: atom_id res chain seq x y z
N MET A 1 -36.78 19.07 -21.90
CA MET A 1 -37.14 18.28 -20.70
C MET A 1 -35.84 17.82 -20.06
N HIS A 2 -35.28 18.61 -19.13
CA HIS A 2 -34.03 18.26 -18.44
C HIS A 2 -34.36 17.29 -17.30
N VAL A 3 -34.03 16.01 -17.47
CA VAL A 3 -34.07 15.05 -16.38
C VAL A 3 -32.89 15.38 -15.46
N LEU A 4 -33.18 15.92 -14.27
CA LEU A 4 -32.17 16.11 -13.23
C LEU A 4 -31.58 14.74 -12.87
N GLY A 5 -30.30 14.56 -13.15
CA GLY A 5 -29.58 13.35 -12.80
C GLY A 5 -29.50 13.22 -11.28
N ILE A 6 -30.13 12.17 -10.74
CA ILE A 6 -30.03 11.79 -9.32
C ILE A 6 -28.55 11.57 -8.98
N THR A 7 -28.09 12.12 -7.86
CA THR A 7 -26.70 11.99 -7.42
C THR A 7 -26.36 10.53 -7.06
N ASN A 8 -25.09 10.13 -7.14
CA ASN A 8 -24.68 8.76 -6.83
C ASN A 8 -25.02 8.35 -5.38
N ASN A 9 -24.95 9.28 -4.43
CA ASN A 9 -25.36 9.04 -3.03
C ASN A 9 -26.86 8.79 -2.89
N GLU A 10 -27.71 9.51 -3.61
CA GLU A 10 -29.15 9.24 -3.57
C GLU A 10 -29.50 7.88 -4.19
N LYS A 11 -28.76 7.45 -5.22
CA LYS A 11 -28.94 6.11 -5.82
C LYS A 11 -28.53 5.01 -4.85
N SER A 12 -27.38 5.13 -4.19
CA SER A 12 -26.93 4.14 -3.21
C SER A 12 -27.83 4.10 -1.97
N SER A 13 -28.26 5.25 -1.43
CA SER A 13 -29.21 5.29 -0.32
C SER A 13 -30.56 4.66 -0.69
N LYS A 14 -31.07 4.91 -1.91
CA LYS A 14 -32.30 4.26 -2.39
C LYS A 14 -32.13 2.74 -2.48
N LEU A 15 -31.00 2.27 -3.01
CA LEU A 15 -30.72 0.84 -3.11
C LEU A 15 -30.70 0.17 -1.73
N VAL A 16 -29.96 0.75 -0.77
CA VAL A 16 -29.88 0.23 0.60
C VAL A 16 -31.26 0.21 1.27
N ASN A 17 -32.05 1.27 1.13
CA ASN A 17 -33.40 1.33 1.68
C ASN A 17 -34.32 0.26 1.07
N VAL A 18 -34.22 0.01 -0.24
CA VAL A 18 -35.00 -1.04 -0.90
C VAL A 18 -34.60 -2.42 -0.40
N ILE A 19 -33.30 -2.71 -0.31
CA ILE A 19 -32.79 -3.98 0.22
C ILE A 19 -33.28 -4.18 1.66
N GLU A 20 -33.20 -3.15 2.52
CA GLU A 20 -33.67 -3.22 3.90
C GLU A 20 -35.19 -3.49 4.00
N GLN A 21 -36.00 -2.78 3.20
CA GLN A 21 -37.45 -3.00 3.18
C GLN A 21 -37.81 -4.41 2.73
N GLN A 22 -37.17 -4.89 1.66
CA GLN A 22 -37.40 -6.24 1.13
C GLN A 22 -36.96 -7.31 2.13
N LEU A 23 -35.82 -7.11 2.79
CA LEU A 23 -35.32 -7.98 3.85
C LEU A 23 -36.32 -8.09 5.02
N LYS A 24 -36.89 -6.96 5.47
CA LYS A 24 -37.91 -6.94 6.53
C LYS A 24 -39.24 -7.60 6.12
N SER A 25 -39.59 -7.54 4.83
CA SER A 25 -40.81 -8.16 4.31
C SER A 25 -40.65 -9.62 3.89
N SER A 26 -39.42 -10.13 3.83
CA SER A 26 -39.13 -11.49 3.34
C SER A 26 -39.62 -12.56 4.33
N LEU A 27 -40.22 -13.63 3.79
CA LEU A 27 -40.57 -14.84 4.54
C LEU A 27 -39.33 -15.59 5.04
N ASN A 28 -38.19 -15.43 4.36
CA ASN A 28 -36.90 -16.00 4.76
C ASN A 28 -35.80 -14.92 4.58
N PRO A 29 -35.59 -14.05 5.59
CA PRO A 29 -34.65 -12.93 5.51
C PRO A 29 -33.20 -13.37 5.31
N GLU A 30 -32.82 -14.50 5.89
CA GLU A 30 -31.46 -15.06 5.79
C GLU A 30 -31.17 -15.50 4.36
N GLN A 31 -32.06 -16.30 3.75
CA GLN A 31 -31.89 -16.72 2.34
C GLN A 31 -31.90 -15.52 1.38
N TYR A 32 -32.77 -14.54 1.61
CA TYR A 32 -32.80 -13.33 0.80
C TYR A 32 -31.47 -12.56 0.85
N LEU A 33 -30.86 -12.44 2.04
CA LEU A 33 -29.56 -11.80 2.20
C LEU A 33 -28.45 -12.57 1.49
N ILE A 34 -28.47 -13.91 1.57
CA ILE A 34 -27.54 -14.79 0.87
C ILE A 34 -27.64 -14.59 -0.65
N ASP A 35 -28.85 -14.57 -1.20
CA ASP A 35 -29.10 -14.38 -2.62
C ASP A 35 -28.59 -13.00 -3.11
N ILE A 36 -28.81 -11.95 -2.32
CA ILE A 36 -28.27 -10.61 -2.60
C ILE A 36 -26.74 -10.62 -2.59
N CYS A 37 -26.11 -11.28 -1.62
CA CYS A 37 -24.66 -11.40 -1.56
C CYS A 37 -24.10 -12.10 -2.81
N HIS A 38 -24.75 -13.16 -3.29
CA HIS A 38 -24.35 -13.82 -4.54
C HIS A 38 -24.49 -12.90 -5.76
N VAL A 39 -25.55 -12.10 -5.85
CA VAL A 39 -25.72 -11.11 -6.92
C VAL A 39 -24.61 -10.06 -6.88
N LEU A 40 -24.24 -9.58 -5.69
CA LEU A 40 -23.17 -8.60 -5.49
C LEU A 40 -21.80 -9.15 -5.88
N ILE A 41 -21.49 -10.40 -5.51
CA ILE A 41 -20.25 -11.09 -5.91
C ILE A 41 -20.15 -11.21 -7.44
N ASN A 42 -21.28 -11.50 -8.10
CA ASN A 42 -21.33 -11.61 -9.56
C ASN A 42 -21.19 -10.29 -10.31
N GLN A 43 -21.24 -9.13 -9.63
CA GLN A 43 -20.94 -7.83 -10.25
C GLN A 43 -19.45 -7.60 -10.54
N GLN A 44 -18.56 -8.51 -10.11
CA GLN A 44 -17.10 -8.43 -10.29
C GLN A 44 -16.46 -7.15 -9.72
N HIS A 45 -17.12 -6.48 -8.77
CA HIS A 45 -16.59 -5.29 -8.11
C HIS A 45 -16.01 -5.65 -6.75
N ARG A 46 -14.69 -5.49 -6.58
CA ARG A 46 -13.93 -5.99 -5.43
C ARG A 46 -14.51 -5.58 -4.06
N THR A 47 -14.77 -4.30 -3.83
CA THR A 47 -15.34 -3.84 -2.54
C THR A 47 -16.71 -4.46 -2.26
N LEU A 48 -17.52 -4.68 -3.30
CA LEU A 48 -18.84 -5.31 -3.13
C LEU A 48 -18.67 -6.81 -2.86
N THR A 49 -17.73 -7.46 -3.53
CA THR A 49 -17.34 -8.85 -3.27
C THR A 49 -16.81 -9.04 -1.86
N ASP A 50 -15.96 -8.16 -1.34
CA ASP A 50 -15.40 -8.25 0.01
C ASP A 50 -16.49 -8.08 1.07
N ILE A 51 -17.37 -7.09 0.89
CA ILE A 51 -18.54 -6.87 1.77
C ILE A 51 -19.47 -8.09 1.74
N ALA A 52 -19.83 -8.57 0.56
CA ALA A 52 -20.73 -9.72 0.40
C ALA A 52 -20.14 -11.00 0.99
N THR A 53 -18.84 -11.26 0.77
CA THR A 53 -18.12 -12.41 1.34
C THR A 53 -18.08 -12.33 2.87
N SER A 54 -17.83 -11.14 3.43
CA SER A 54 -17.84 -10.92 4.88
C SER A 54 -19.21 -11.22 5.50
N ILE A 55 -20.30 -10.80 4.84
CA ILE A 55 -21.67 -11.09 5.27
C ILE A 55 -21.94 -12.60 5.19
N LEU A 56 -21.61 -13.27 4.08
CA LEU A 56 -21.81 -14.71 3.93
C LEU A 56 -21.05 -15.53 5.00
N HIS A 57 -19.83 -15.11 5.33
CA HIS A 57 -19.05 -15.75 6.39
C HIS A 57 -19.72 -15.60 7.76
N GLN A 58 -20.29 -14.42 8.08
CA GLN A 58 -21.04 -14.23 9.33
C GLN A 58 -22.32 -15.07 9.39
N LEU A 59 -22.92 -15.40 8.24
CA LEU A 59 -24.07 -16.29 8.12
C LEU A 59 -23.69 -17.78 8.08
N GLY A 60 -22.40 -18.14 8.19
CA GLY A 60 -21.94 -19.52 8.15
C GLY A 60 -22.04 -20.20 6.77
N GLN A 61 -22.20 -19.41 5.69
CA GLN A 61 -22.26 -19.93 4.33
C GLN A 61 -20.85 -20.17 3.78
N SER A 62 -20.71 -21.24 2.98
CA SER A 62 -19.47 -21.49 2.24
C SER A 62 -19.26 -20.41 1.18
N ILE A 63 -18.05 -19.89 1.11
CA ILE A 63 -17.65 -18.92 0.10
C ILE A 63 -17.79 -19.59 -1.29
N PRO A 64 -18.50 -19.00 -2.26
CA PRO A 64 -18.66 -19.61 -3.58
C PRO A 64 -17.30 -19.74 -4.28
N ASP A 65 -17.07 -20.86 -4.97
CA ASP A 65 -15.78 -21.22 -5.60
C ASP A 65 -15.21 -20.13 -6.53
N ASN A 66 -16.06 -19.26 -7.09
CA ASN A 66 -15.63 -18.13 -7.93
C ASN A 66 -14.82 -17.05 -7.18
N VAL A 67 -14.94 -16.96 -5.85
CA VAL A 67 -14.24 -15.97 -5.03
C VAL A 67 -12.78 -16.39 -4.82
N THR A 68 -12.50 -17.69 -4.85
CA THR A 68 -11.14 -18.26 -4.78
C THR A 68 -10.25 -17.74 -5.91
N SER A 69 -10.83 -17.35 -7.05
CA SER A 69 -10.12 -16.77 -8.19
C SER A 69 -9.91 -15.25 -8.10
N ILE A 70 -10.56 -14.56 -7.16
CA ILE A 70 -10.49 -13.10 -7.01
C ILE A 70 -9.39 -12.71 -6.00
N SER A 71 -9.11 -13.57 -5.02
CA SER A 71 -8.04 -13.39 -4.03
C SER A 71 -6.66 -13.86 -4.50
N SER A 72 -6.55 -14.61 -5.59
CA SER A 72 -5.26 -15.04 -6.13
C SER A 72 -4.63 -13.93 -6.97
N ILE A 73 -3.39 -13.55 -6.64
CA ILE A 73 -2.55 -12.71 -7.51
C ILE A 73 -2.47 -13.39 -8.88
N PRO A 74 -2.80 -12.68 -9.98
CA PRO A 74 -2.67 -13.25 -11.33
C PRO A 74 -1.25 -13.74 -11.63
N ASP A 75 -1.13 -14.78 -12.44
CA ASP A 75 0.17 -15.40 -12.77
C ASP A 75 1.17 -14.43 -13.40
N ASP A 76 0.71 -13.42 -14.13
CA ASP A 76 1.54 -12.38 -14.73
C ASP A 76 2.06 -11.38 -13.68
N VAL A 77 1.20 -10.97 -12.74
CA VAL A 77 1.58 -10.12 -11.59
C VAL A 77 2.56 -10.87 -10.68
N GLN A 78 2.25 -12.13 -10.34
CA GLN A 78 3.12 -12.99 -9.54
C GLN A 78 4.46 -13.22 -10.24
N GLY A 79 4.44 -13.55 -11.54
CA GLY A 79 5.64 -13.75 -12.34
C GLY A 79 6.51 -12.49 -12.43
N TYR A 80 5.91 -11.30 -12.54
CA TYR A 80 6.63 -10.04 -12.48
C TYR A 80 7.24 -9.80 -11.09
N ALA A 81 6.45 -9.99 -10.03
CA ALA A 81 6.92 -9.85 -8.66
C ALA A 81 8.11 -10.77 -8.38
N ASP A 82 8.06 -12.04 -8.80
CA ASP A 82 9.15 -13.00 -8.64
C ASP A 82 10.41 -12.57 -9.41
N ASN A 83 10.25 -12.01 -10.61
CA ASN A 83 11.37 -11.46 -11.37
C ASN A 83 12.03 -10.29 -10.63
N MET A 84 11.22 -9.39 -10.05
CA MET A 84 11.72 -8.28 -9.26
C MET A 84 12.39 -8.76 -7.96
N ARG A 85 11.80 -9.75 -7.27
CA ARG A 85 12.41 -10.36 -6.08
C ARG A 85 13.79 -10.92 -6.40
N GLN A 86 13.89 -11.70 -7.48
CA GLN A 86 15.18 -12.20 -7.96
C GLN A 86 16.14 -11.05 -8.26
N HIS A 87 15.70 -10.01 -8.97
CA HIS A 87 16.57 -8.87 -9.29
C HIS A 87 17.16 -8.22 -8.04
N TYR A 88 16.34 -7.97 -7.02
CA TYR A 88 16.81 -7.34 -5.78
C TYR A 88 17.63 -8.29 -4.89
N LYS A 89 17.39 -9.61 -4.91
CA LYS A 89 18.23 -10.59 -4.17
C LYS A 89 19.69 -10.54 -4.59
N HIS A 90 19.94 -10.33 -5.88
CA HIS A 90 21.29 -10.28 -6.45
C HIS A 90 21.97 -8.92 -6.26
N GLN A 91 21.26 -7.91 -5.72
CA GLN A 91 21.89 -6.63 -5.41
C GLN A 91 22.69 -6.75 -4.11
N PRO A 92 23.96 -6.28 -4.09
CA PRO A 92 24.80 -6.38 -2.90
C PRO A 92 24.20 -5.52 -1.77
N ILE A 93 23.91 -6.15 -0.64
CA ILE A 93 23.64 -5.43 0.61
C ILE A 93 24.98 -5.04 1.21
N VAL A 94 25.16 -3.76 1.49
CA VAL A 94 26.47 -3.21 1.92
C VAL A 94 26.82 -3.57 3.38
N ALA A 95 25.91 -4.16 4.17
CA ALA A 95 26.24 -4.68 5.50
C ALA A 95 25.21 -5.71 6.00
N THR A 96 25.69 -6.75 6.69
CA THR A 96 24.86 -7.63 7.53
C THR A 96 24.34 -6.92 8.77
N ASP A 97 25.10 -5.96 9.30
CA ASP A 97 24.73 -5.11 10.42
C ASP A 97 24.00 -3.87 9.91
N TRP A 98 22.70 -3.77 10.18
CA TRP A 98 21.91 -2.57 9.89
C TRP A 98 21.12 -2.15 11.13
N PRO A 99 21.04 -0.86 11.51
CA PRO A 99 21.46 0.37 10.80
C PRO A 99 22.95 0.44 10.42
N PRO A 100 23.36 1.24 9.41
CA PRO A 100 24.75 1.32 9.02
C PRO A 100 25.53 1.96 10.16
N ARG A 101 26.78 1.52 10.33
CA ARG A 101 27.66 2.17 11.29
C ARG A 101 28.05 3.56 10.77
N ILE A 102 27.74 4.57 11.55
CA ILE A 102 28.24 5.94 11.39
C ILE A 102 29.55 6.00 12.19
N GLY A 103 30.68 5.82 11.52
CA GLY A 103 31.99 5.72 12.18
C GLY A 103 32.22 4.36 12.85
N LYS A 104 33.10 4.31 13.86
CA LYS A 104 33.47 3.05 14.53
C LYS A 104 32.40 2.53 15.49
N ASP A 105 31.68 3.44 16.16
CA ASP A 105 30.94 3.12 17.39
C ASP A 105 29.44 3.46 17.37
N PHE A 106 28.92 4.13 16.33
CA PHE A 106 27.52 4.54 16.28
C PHE A 106 26.75 3.79 15.20
N PHE A 107 25.54 3.36 15.51
CA PHE A 107 24.56 2.91 14.52
C PHE A 107 23.66 4.09 14.19
N GLY A 108 23.32 4.29 12.91
CA GLY A 108 22.25 5.23 12.55
C GLY A 108 20.97 4.89 13.31
N ARG A 109 20.18 5.88 13.74
CA ARG A 109 18.90 5.63 14.42
C ARG A 109 17.76 6.13 13.57
N LEU A 110 16.65 5.39 13.55
CA LEU A 110 15.42 5.81 12.92
C LEU A 110 14.49 6.37 14.00
N ALA A 111 13.96 7.56 13.73
CA ALA A 111 12.96 8.20 14.57
C ALA A 111 11.72 8.45 13.73
N LEU A 112 10.55 8.05 14.24
CA LEU A 112 9.27 8.34 13.61
C LEU A 112 8.83 9.75 13.98
N VAL A 113 8.45 10.52 12.98
CA VAL A 113 7.82 11.84 13.14
C VAL A 113 6.48 11.79 12.40
N GLU A 114 5.38 11.78 13.16
CA GLU A 114 4.04 11.80 12.60
C GLU A 114 3.65 13.24 12.24
N LYS A 115 3.30 13.47 10.97
CA LYS A 115 2.83 14.78 10.53
C LYS A 115 1.41 14.99 11.08
N GLN A 116 1.24 15.90 12.03
CA GLN A 116 -0.10 16.36 12.43
C GLN A 116 -0.69 17.31 11.39
N ASP A 117 -2.00 17.21 11.18
CA ASP A 117 -2.78 18.13 10.35
C ASP A 117 -2.69 19.54 10.95
N SER A 118 -1.86 20.40 10.37
CA SER A 118 -1.78 21.80 10.77
C SER A 118 -1.83 22.70 9.55
N SER A 119 -3.02 23.24 9.30
CA SER A 119 -3.26 24.43 8.46
C SER A 119 -2.65 25.71 9.05
N THR A 120 -2.03 25.63 10.22
CA THR A 120 -1.28 26.71 10.88
C THR A 120 -0.07 26.13 11.61
N GLN A 121 1.03 25.89 10.90
CA GLN A 121 2.35 25.90 11.51
C GLN A 121 3.34 26.51 10.53
N ALA A 122 3.65 27.78 10.79
CA ALA A 122 4.84 28.44 10.32
C ALA A 122 6.07 27.56 10.63
N GLU A 123 6.94 27.38 9.64
CA GLU A 123 8.24 26.71 9.77
C GLU A 123 8.22 25.41 10.59
N SER A 124 7.61 24.37 10.01
CA SER A 124 7.58 23.04 10.61
C SER A 124 8.98 22.60 11.03
N ALA A 125 9.08 21.89 12.16
CA ALA A 125 10.31 21.33 12.72
C ALA A 125 11.19 20.61 11.67
N TRP A 126 10.57 20.11 10.62
CA TRP A 126 11.20 19.53 9.42
C TRP A 126 12.22 20.45 8.73
N HIS A 127 11.95 21.76 8.63
CA HIS A 127 12.89 22.72 8.04
C HIS A 127 14.09 23.01 8.96
N LEU A 128 13.89 22.98 10.28
CA LEU A 128 14.93 23.23 11.28
C LEU A 128 15.91 22.05 11.43
N LEU A 129 15.51 20.84 11.01
CA LEU A 129 16.30 19.61 11.12
C LEU A 129 17.29 19.40 9.96
N ARG A 130 17.13 20.11 8.84
CA ARG A 130 18.06 19.97 7.71
C ARG A 130 19.45 20.50 8.06
N GLY A 131 20.44 19.62 8.03
CA GLY A 131 21.86 19.98 8.16
C GLY A 131 22.42 20.00 9.59
N GLN A 132 21.62 19.69 10.62
CA GLN A 132 22.13 19.48 11.97
C GLN A 132 22.45 18.00 12.18
N VAL A 133 23.73 17.63 12.01
CA VAL A 133 24.20 16.23 12.05
C VAL A 133 24.18 15.63 13.46
N ASP A 134 24.20 16.46 14.52
CA ASP A 134 24.36 16.00 15.91
C ASP A 134 23.38 16.59 16.93
N LYS A 135 22.43 17.42 16.48
CA LYS A 135 21.37 17.93 17.35
C LYS A 135 20.09 17.19 17.01
N THR A 136 19.93 16.01 17.61
CA THR A 136 18.59 15.62 18.02
C THR A 136 18.10 16.73 18.95
N VAL A 137 17.37 17.69 18.39
CA VAL A 137 16.52 18.55 19.19
C VAL A 137 15.78 17.60 20.11
N LYS A 138 15.88 17.81 21.42
CA LYS A 138 15.08 17.11 22.43
C LYS A 138 13.61 17.46 22.19
N LEU A 139 13.05 17.02 21.07
CA LEU A 139 11.63 16.95 20.83
C LEU A 139 11.21 15.71 21.61
N THR A 140 10.53 15.95 22.73
CA THR A 140 9.99 14.96 23.67
C THR A 140 9.02 13.95 23.04
N GLU A 141 8.85 13.97 21.72
CA GLU A 141 7.83 13.23 20.96
C GLU A 141 8.39 12.22 19.95
N ASN A 142 9.71 12.16 19.73
CA ASN A 142 10.27 11.24 18.75
C ASN A 142 10.34 9.81 19.32
N LYS A 143 9.55 8.89 18.73
CA LYS A 143 9.63 7.45 19.03
C LYS A 143 10.72 6.80 18.18
N GLU A 144 11.66 6.13 18.84
CA GLU A 144 12.63 5.26 18.15
C GLU A 144 11.87 4.08 17.51
N ILE A 145 12.16 3.79 16.26
CA ILE A 145 11.52 2.70 15.50
C ILE A 145 12.55 1.73 14.93
N SER A 146 12.15 0.47 14.82
CA SER A 146 12.91 -0.54 14.10
C SER A 146 12.74 -0.37 12.59
N VAL A 147 13.55 -1.06 11.78
CA VAL A 147 13.42 -1.02 10.31
C VAL A 147 12.15 -1.74 9.87
N GLU A 148 11.80 -2.79 10.59
CA GLU A 148 10.62 -3.60 10.39
C GLU A 148 9.36 -2.74 10.54
N ASP A 149 9.36 -1.82 11.51
CA ASP A 149 8.23 -0.94 11.80
C ASP A 149 8.12 0.28 10.86
N VAL A 150 9.08 0.52 9.95
CA VAL A 150 9.07 1.69 9.05
C VAL A 150 7.82 1.76 8.18
N LEU A 151 7.27 0.60 7.82
CA LEU A 151 6.08 0.47 6.99
C LEU A 151 4.84 0.08 7.81
N GLN A 152 4.90 0.16 9.14
CA GLN A 152 3.77 -0.17 9.99
C GLN A 152 2.63 0.85 9.77
N PRO A 153 1.39 0.39 9.49
CA PRO A 153 0.22 1.27 9.45
C PRO A 153 0.07 2.05 10.75
N THR A 154 -0.14 3.36 10.64
CA THR A 154 -0.62 4.17 11.76
C THR A 154 -2.14 4.06 11.85
N ASN A 155 -2.71 4.34 13.03
CA ASN A 155 -4.16 4.23 13.27
C ASN A 155 -5.00 5.21 12.44
N SER A 156 -4.38 6.12 11.68
CA SER A 156 -5.06 6.99 10.73
C SER A 156 -5.28 6.24 9.42
N SER A 157 -6.52 6.20 8.95
CA SER A 157 -6.98 5.56 7.70
C SER A 157 -6.40 6.18 6.42
N LEU A 158 -5.39 7.04 6.52
CA LEU A 158 -4.78 7.75 5.40
C LEU A 158 -3.57 6.95 4.91
N SER A 159 -3.57 6.66 3.60
CA SER A 159 -2.48 6.04 2.83
C SER A 159 -1.10 6.24 3.46
N LEU A 160 -0.40 5.14 3.77
CA LEU A 160 0.97 5.13 4.27
C LEU A 160 1.90 5.85 3.29
N ARG A 161 2.19 7.13 3.55
CA ARG A 161 3.23 7.91 2.88
C ARG A 161 4.36 8.15 3.87
N VAL A 162 5.46 7.45 3.68
CA VAL A 162 6.65 7.56 4.55
C VAL A 162 7.69 8.43 3.86
N VAL A 163 8.18 9.45 4.56
CA VAL A 163 9.30 10.29 4.10
C VAL A 163 10.50 9.98 4.98
N ILE A 164 11.57 9.48 4.36
CA ILE A 164 12.85 9.20 5.02
C ILE A 164 13.78 10.38 4.72
N ASP A 165 14.04 11.19 5.73
CA ASP A 165 14.97 12.33 5.63
C ASP A 165 16.25 12.08 6.44
N GLY A 166 17.34 12.72 6.03
CA GLY A 166 18.60 12.68 6.75
C GLY A 166 19.77 13.24 5.93
N PRO A 167 20.94 13.47 6.56
CA PRO A 167 22.10 14.03 5.88
C PRO A 167 22.58 13.22 4.66
N PRO A 168 23.31 13.84 3.71
CA PRO A 168 24.02 13.10 2.67
C PRO A 168 24.97 12.05 3.28
N GLY A 169 25.02 10.85 2.71
CA GLY A 169 25.88 9.77 3.19
C GLY A 169 25.36 9.00 4.41
N ILE A 170 24.25 9.38 5.03
CA ILE A 170 23.68 8.69 6.21
C ILE A 170 23.16 7.28 5.92
N GLY A 171 23.00 6.91 4.64
CA GLY A 171 22.57 5.58 4.22
C GLY A 171 21.10 5.46 3.79
N LYS A 172 20.39 6.55 3.44
CA LYS A 172 18.98 6.50 2.95
C LYS A 172 18.77 5.51 1.80
N THR A 173 19.60 5.59 0.76
CA THR A 173 19.58 4.63 -0.36
C THR A 173 19.87 3.20 0.12
N THR A 174 20.74 3.02 1.10
CA THR A 174 21.05 1.71 1.67
C THR A 174 19.85 1.15 2.45
N LEU A 175 19.10 1.99 3.16
CA LEU A 175 17.84 1.62 3.81
C LEU A 175 16.81 1.13 2.79
N CYS A 176 16.64 1.87 1.68
CA CYS A 176 15.75 1.45 0.60
C CYS A 176 16.14 0.07 0.07
N ARG A 177 17.43 -0.18 -0.17
CA ARG A 177 17.93 -1.50 -0.60
C ARG A 177 17.72 -2.60 0.45
N LYS A 178 17.83 -2.27 1.74
CA LYS A 178 17.54 -3.21 2.83
C LYS A 178 16.07 -3.63 2.82
N LEU A 179 15.15 -2.68 2.66
CA LEU A 179 13.70 -2.95 2.55
C LEU A 179 13.40 -3.84 1.34
N LEU A 180 14.00 -3.55 0.18
CA LEU A 180 13.87 -4.38 -1.03
C LEU A 180 14.37 -5.81 -0.78
N ASN A 181 15.52 -5.97 -0.11
CA ASN A 181 16.06 -7.28 0.19
C ASN A 181 15.19 -8.07 1.17
N MET A 182 14.66 -7.41 2.21
CA MET A 182 13.72 -8.01 3.15
C MET A 182 12.49 -8.53 2.42
N TRP A 183 11.86 -7.69 1.59
CA TRP A 183 10.73 -8.11 0.76
C TRP A 183 11.09 -9.25 -0.18
N SER A 184 12.28 -9.25 -0.79
CA SER A 184 12.67 -10.32 -1.69
C SER A 184 12.87 -11.67 -1.01
N ASN A 185 13.29 -11.68 0.25
CA ASN A 185 13.53 -12.89 1.02
C ASN A 185 12.29 -13.44 1.75
N GLY A 186 11.21 -12.66 1.84
CA GLY A 186 9.95 -13.08 2.43
C GLY A 186 8.96 -11.93 2.57
N PRO A 187 7.75 -12.18 3.08
CA PRO A 187 6.81 -11.10 3.38
C PRO A 187 7.40 -10.13 4.41
N LEU A 188 7.13 -8.84 4.23
CA LEU A 188 7.47 -7.83 5.24
C LEU A 188 6.56 -8.02 6.46
N VAL A 189 7.12 -7.89 7.66
CA VAL A 189 6.51 -8.37 8.93
C VAL A 189 5.10 -7.82 9.17
N HIS A 190 4.83 -6.59 8.77
CA HIS A 190 3.57 -5.89 9.09
C HIS A 190 2.63 -5.72 7.89
N GLN A 191 3.08 -5.98 6.67
CA GLN A 191 2.27 -5.76 5.47
C GLN A 191 2.73 -6.63 4.31
N GLN A 192 1.80 -7.39 3.75
CA GLN A 192 2.05 -8.20 2.57
C GLN A 192 1.85 -7.32 1.33
N TYR A 193 2.96 -6.83 0.77
CA TYR A 193 2.96 -6.19 -0.54
C TYR A 193 3.16 -7.25 -1.62
N ASP A 194 2.23 -7.30 -2.56
CA ASP A 194 2.27 -8.17 -3.75
C ASP A 194 3.46 -7.78 -4.64
N LEU A 195 3.73 -6.48 -4.77
CA LEU A 195 4.83 -5.94 -5.55
C LEU A 195 5.53 -4.75 -4.85
N VAL A 196 6.86 -4.70 -4.94
CA VAL A 196 7.65 -3.54 -4.54
C VAL A 196 8.43 -2.98 -5.75
N LEU A 197 8.17 -1.72 -6.09
CA LEU A 197 8.88 -0.99 -7.12
C LEU A 197 9.94 -0.08 -6.51
N TYR A 198 11.18 -0.22 -6.96
CA TYR A 198 12.27 0.69 -6.65
C TYR A 198 12.47 1.68 -7.79
N CYS A 199 12.31 2.96 -7.49
CA CYS A 199 12.30 4.06 -8.44
C CYS A 199 13.42 5.07 -8.09
N PRO A 200 14.66 4.86 -8.58
CA PRO A 200 15.72 5.84 -8.41
C PRO A 200 15.39 7.09 -9.24
N LEU A 201 15.20 8.22 -8.58
CA LEU A 201 14.87 9.51 -9.22
C LEU A 201 16.02 10.04 -10.08
N ARG A 202 17.25 9.54 -9.88
CA ARG A 202 18.39 9.82 -10.76
C ARG A 202 18.27 9.16 -12.14
N ASN A 203 17.40 8.17 -12.28
CA ASN A 203 17.09 7.58 -13.58
C ASN A 203 16.13 8.52 -14.32
N SER A 204 16.57 9.08 -15.45
CA SER A 204 15.77 10.03 -16.23
C SER A 204 14.40 9.48 -16.62
N LYS A 205 14.28 8.18 -16.92
CA LYS A 205 12.99 7.55 -17.26
C LYS A 205 12.00 7.60 -16.10
N ILE A 206 12.48 7.36 -14.87
CA ILE A 206 11.67 7.45 -13.65
C ILE A 206 11.34 8.91 -13.35
N ALA A 207 12.30 9.82 -13.51
CA ALA A 207 12.11 11.24 -13.24
C ALA A 207 11.06 11.89 -14.17
N THR A 208 10.91 11.37 -15.39
CA THR A 208 9.93 11.85 -16.37
C THR A 208 8.69 10.97 -16.46
N ALA A 209 8.52 10.00 -15.56
CA ALA A 209 7.36 9.11 -15.55
C ALA A 209 6.07 9.92 -15.31
N THR A 210 5.05 9.66 -16.14
CA THR A 210 3.75 10.35 -16.04
C THR A 210 2.61 9.40 -15.69
N THR A 211 2.80 8.11 -15.94
CA THR A 211 1.84 7.04 -15.66
C THR A 211 2.44 6.02 -14.69
N LEU A 212 1.61 5.19 -14.07
CA LEU A 212 2.09 4.09 -13.22
C LEU A 212 2.94 3.12 -14.05
N ALA A 213 2.53 2.81 -15.28
CA ALA A 213 3.25 1.95 -16.20
C ALA A 213 4.69 2.42 -16.50
N ASP A 214 4.94 3.74 -16.52
CA ASP A 214 6.27 4.31 -16.73
C ASP A 214 7.25 3.96 -15.59
N LEU A 215 6.74 3.70 -14.38
CA LEU A 215 7.55 3.31 -13.22
C LEU A 215 8.07 1.87 -13.31
N PHE A 216 7.47 1.04 -14.19
CA PHE A 216 7.89 -0.34 -14.43
C PHE A 216 9.09 -0.38 -15.38
N VAL A 217 10.28 0.00 -14.91
CA VAL A 217 11.51 0.11 -15.75
C VAL A 217 11.83 -1.18 -16.52
N ARG A 218 11.48 -2.34 -15.95
CA ARG A 218 11.67 -3.66 -16.56
C ARG A 218 10.39 -4.17 -17.22
N GLN A 219 9.85 -3.43 -18.19
CA GLN A 219 8.70 -3.92 -18.97
C GLN A 219 9.09 -5.16 -19.80
N LEU A 220 8.82 -6.34 -19.27
CA LEU A 220 8.89 -7.57 -20.04
C LEU A 220 7.59 -7.68 -20.84
N LYS A 221 7.69 -7.99 -22.14
CA LYS A 221 6.52 -8.11 -23.03
C LYS A 221 5.43 -9.07 -22.50
N ARG A 222 5.81 -10.02 -21.63
CA ARG A 222 4.94 -11.00 -20.99
C ARG A 222 4.09 -10.43 -19.85
N TYR A 223 4.44 -9.27 -19.29
CA TYR A 223 3.84 -8.71 -18.05
C TYR A 223 3.27 -7.31 -18.28
N LYS A 224 2.69 -7.05 -19.46
CA LYS A 224 2.17 -5.72 -19.83
C LYS A 224 0.96 -5.27 -19.02
N ASN A 225 0.18 -6.22 -18.50
CA ASN A 225 -1.09 -5.94 -17.82
C ASN A 225 -0.90 -5.69 -16.31
N VAL A 226 0.33 -5.84 -15.80
CA VAL A 226 0.63 -5.67 -14.37
C VAL A 226 0.33 -4.25 -13.87
N PRO A 227 0.69 -3.16 -14.59
CA PRO A 227 0.30 -1.81 -14.16
C PRO A 227 -1.21 -1.63 -14.09
N GLU A 228 -1.95 -2.10 -15.11
CA GLU A 228 -3.41 -2.02 -15.19
C GLU A 228 -4.06 -2.74 -14.00
N TRP A 229 -3.54 -3.92 -13.61
CA TRP A 229 -4.05 -4.66 -12.45
C TRP A 229 -3.93 -3.89 -11.12
N PHE A 230 -2.87 -3.11 -10.94
CA PHE A 230 -2.72 -2.25 -9.77
C PHE A 230 -3.57 -0.98 -9.88
N GLU A 231 -3.73 -0.41 -11.08
CA GLU A 231 -4.63 0.74 -11.31
C GLU A 231 -6.08 0.38 -10.97
N ASP A 232 -6.56 -0.81 -11.39
CA ASP A 232 -7.90 -1.32 -11.09
C ASP A 232 -8.14 -1.60 -9.59
N ARG A 233 -7.06 -1.67 -8.79
CA ARG A 233 -7.08 -1.91 -7.34
C ARG A 233 -6.71 -0.68 -6.52
N ASP A 234 -6.72 0.51 -7.11
CA ASP A 234 -6.30 1.76 -6.46
C ASP A 234 -4.89 1.67 -5.83
N GLY A 235 -4.01 0.85 -6.40
CA GLY A 235 -2.65 0.60 -5.92
C GLY A 235 -2.55 -0.30 -4.69
N GLU A 236 -3.61 -0.98 -4.28
CA GLU A 236 -3.54 -1.92 -3.16
C GLU A 236 -2.54 -3.05 -3.43
N GLY A 237 -1.74 -3.41 -2.43
CA GLY A 237 -0.68 -4.42 -2.55
C GLY A 237 0.61 -3.90 -3.22
N LEU A 238 0.65 -2.64 -3.67
CA LEU A 238 1.82 -2.02 -4.28
C LEU A 238 2.57 -1.12 -3.30
N LEU A 239 3.88 -1.34 -3.15
CA LEU A 239 4.80 -0.40 -2.51
C LEU A 239 5.69 0.25 -3.56
N ILE A 240 5.77 1.58 -3.56
CA ILE A 240 6.66 2.33 -4.45
C ILE A 240 7.68 3.09 -3.58
N ILE A 241 8.97 2.82 -3.83
CA ILE A 241 10.09 3.47 -3.14
C ILE A 241 10.76 4.44 -4.11
N PHE A 242 10.59 5.74 -3.88
CA PHE A 242 11.32 6.79 -4.60
C PHE A 242 12.63 7.11 -3.87
N ASP A 243 13.77 6.99 -4.56
CA ASP A 243 15.11 7.19 -4.00
C ASP A 243 15.86 8.32 -4.73
N GLY A 244 16.31 9.35 -4.00
CA GLY A 244 16.92 10.59 -4.52
C GLY A 244 18.27 10.93 -3.91
#